data_AF-A0A975PIZ2-F1
#
_entry.id   AF-A0A975PIZ2-F1
#
_cell.length_a   1.000
_cell.length_b   1.000
_cell.length_c   1.000
_cell.angle_alpha   90.00
_cell.angle_beta   90.00
_cell.angle_gamma   90.00
#
_symmetry.space_group_name_H-M   'P 1'
#
loop_
_entity.id
_entity.type
_entity.pdbx_description
1 polymer ?
#
loop_
_entity_poly.entity_id
_entity_poly.type
_entity_poly.pdbx_seq_one_letter_code
_entity_poly.pdbx_strand_id
1 'polypeptide(L)'
;MQKTKLTKVIKIITIITSIVTVLYLGFRFLIPIYLSYRLNIEANKVDSIGIMGGADGATTIFLTSVSSPANSIIIICALFSMAGIAYLVFNRKVMK
;
A
#
# COMPACT_ATOMS: atom_id res chain seq x y z
N MET A 1 17.01 8.66 30.33
CA MET A 1 16.95 7.22 29.95
C MET A 1 15.71 6.83 29.12
N GLN A 2 14.56 7.50 29.23
CA GLN A 2 13.35 7.11 28.49
C GLN A 2 13.33 7.51 27.00
N LYS A 3 13.91 8.67 26.64
CA LYS A 3 13.89 9.18 25.24
C LYS A 3 14.55 8.23 24.24
N THR A 4 15.67 7.60 24.62
CA THR A 4 16.38 6.64 23.74
C THR A 4 15.61 5.34 23.53
N LYS A 5 14.89 4.84 24.54
CA LYS A 5 13.99 3.69 24.40
C LYS A 5 12.82 4.01 23.47
N LEU A 6 12.21 5.19 23.63
CA LEU A 6 11.11 5.66 22.78
C LEU A 6 11.54 5.78 21.31
N THR A 7 12.70 6.40 21.03
CA THR A 7 13.23 6.49 19.66
C THR A 7 13.49 5.12 19.05
N LYS A 8 13.93 4.13 19.84
CA LYS A 8 14.15 2.76 19.38
C LYS A 8 12.84 2.10 18.95
N VAL A 9 11.78 2.26 19.75
CA VAL A 9 10.43 1.77 19.43
C VAL A 9 9.89 2.43 18.16
N ILE A 10 10.00 3.76 18.05
CA ILE A 10 9.55 4.50 16.86
C ILE A 10 10.29 4.03 15.60
N LYS A 11 11.61 3.78 15.68
CA LYS A 11 12.37 3.21 14.56
C LYS A 11 11.81 1.87 14.10
N ILE A 12 11.56 0.96 15.03
CA ILE A 12 11.06 -0.39 14.71
C ILE A 12 9.68 -0.29 14.04
N ILE A 13 8.77 0.51 14.60
CA ILE A 13 7.43 0.74 14.03
C ILE A 13 7.54 1.32 12.62
N THR A 14 8.40 2.32 12.42
CA THR A 14 8.59 2.98 11.11
C THR A 14 9.12 2.01 10.06
N ILE A 15 10.03 1.10 10.44
CA ILE A 15 10.56 0.08 9.53
C ILE A 15 9.45 -0.88 9.11
N ILE A 16 8.66 -1.37 10.07
CA ILE A 16 7.56 -2.31 9.79
C ILE A 16 6.51 -1.63 8.90
N THR A 17 6.07 -0.41 9.22
CA THR A 17 5.07 0.31 8.41
C THR A 17 5.60 0.61 7.01
N SER A 18 6.87 0.98 6.88
CA SER A 18 7.50 1.20 5.57
C SER A 18 7.52 -0.07 4.71
N ILE A 19 7.87 -1.23 5.28
CA ILE A 19 7.89 -2.51 4.56
C ILE A 19 6.47 -2.85 4.08
N VAL A 20 5.48 -2.74 4.95
CA VAL A 20 4.07 -3.02 4.62
C VAL A 20 3.58 -2.08 3.51
N THR A 21 3.89 -0.79 3.58
CA THR A 21 3.54 0.19 2.55
C THR A 21 4.17 -0.17 1.19
N VAL A 22 5.45 -0.54 1.16
CA VAL A 22 6.15 -0.92 -0.09
C VAL A 22 5.54 -2.18 -0.70
N LEU A 23 5.27 -3.21 0.12
CA LEU A 23 4.63 -4.44 -0.36
C LEU A 23 3.26 -4.13 -0.98
N TYR A 24 2.43 -3.35 -0.28
CA TYR A 24 1.11 -2.96 -0.80
C TYR A 24 1.18 -2.16 -2.10
N LEU A 25 2.10 -1.19 -2.19
CA LEU A 25 2.36 -0.45 -3.43
C LEU A 25 2.81 -1.40 -4.57
N GLY A 26 3.66 -2.38 -4.25
CA GLY A 26 4.08 -3.43 -5.16
C GLY A 26 2.90 -4.22 -5.74
N PHE A 27 2.09 -4.80 -4.87
CA PHE A 27 0.96 -5.63 -5.28
C PHE A 27 -0.12 -4.83 -6.01
N ARG A 28 -0.37 -3.58 -5.61
CA ARG A 28 -1.50 -2.79 -6.13
C ARG A 28 -1.16 -1.91 -7.32
N PHE A 29 0.09 -1.48 -7.47
CA PHE A 29 0.50 -0.62 -8.59
C PHE A 29 1.49 -1.32 -9.52
N LEU A 30 2.59 -1.88 -8.99
CA LEU A 30 3.62 -2.46 -9.85
C LEU A 30 3.13 -3.70 -10.61
N ILE A 31 2.40 -4.61 -9.95
CA ILE A 31 1.89 -5.82 -10.62
C ILE A 31 0.89 -5.48 -11.73
N PRO A 32 -0.16 -4.65 -11.51
CA PRO A 32 -1.09 -4.29 -12.58
C PRO A 32 -0.43 -3.54 -13.74
N ILE A 33 0.51 -2.63 -13.45
CA ILE A 33 1.26 -1.91 -14.48
C ILE A 33 2.13 -2.87 -15.29
N TYR A 34 2.83 -3.78 -14.62
CA TYR A 34 3.66 -4.79 -15.30
C TYR A 34 2.83 -5.73 -16.18
N LEU A 35 1.67 -6.18 -15.69
CA LEU A 35 0.74 -6.99 -16.49
C LEU A 35 0.18 -6.19 -17.67
N SER A 36 -0.25 -4.94 -17.46
CA SER A 36 -0.78 -4.08 -18.53
C SER A 36 0.25 -3.87 -19.63
N TYR A 37 1.51 -3.61 -19.26
CA TYR A 37 2.61 -3.44 -20.20
C TYR A 37 2.94 -4.72 -20.99
N ARG A 38 3.04 -5.86 -20.29
CA ARG A 38 3.40 -7.15 -20.91
C ARG A 38 2.27 -7.74 -21.76
N LEU A 39 1.03 -7.56 -21.33
CA LEU A 39 -0.15 -8.13 -21.99
C LEU A 39 -0.73 -7.18 -23.05
N ASN A 40 -0.15 -6.00 -23.27
CA ASN A 40 -0.63 -4.98 -24.22
C ASN A 40 -2.15 -4.72 -24.08
N ILE A 41 -2.63 -4.81 -22.84
CA ILE A 41 -4.04 -4.62 -22.54
C ILE A 41 -4.31 -3.13 -22.75
N GLU A 42 -4.87 -2.79 -23.91
CA GLU A 42 -5.48 -1.48 -24.18
C GLU A 42 -6.49 -1.20 -23.06
N ALA A 43 -6.02 -0.53 -22.01
CA ALA A 43 -6.79 -0.17 -20.83
C ALA A 43 -7.94 0.81 -21.13
N ASN A 44 -8.20 1.10 -22.41
CA ASN A 44 -9.37 1.83 -22.89
C ASN A 44 -10.58 0.89 -23.16
N LYS A 45 -10.43 -0.44 -23.03
CA LYS A 45 -11.52 -1.40 -23.29
C LYS A 45 -11.68 -2.50 -22.23
N VAL A 46 -11.16 -2.28 -21.02
CA VAL A 46 -10.99 -3.34 -19.99
C VAL A 46 -11.79 -3.07 -18.71
N ASP A 47 -12.90 -2.37 -18.83
CA ASP A 47 -13.95 -2.40 -17.80
C ASP A 47 -14.65 -3.78 -17.70
N SER A 48 -14.23 -4.77 -18.52
CA SER A 48 -14.91 -6.08 -18.63
C SER A 48 -14.02 -7.33 -18.63
N ILE A 49 -12.69 -7.23 -18.69
CA ILE A 49 -11.84 -8.45 -18.78
C ILE A 49 -11.50 -9.06 -17.41
N GLY A 50 -11.69 -8.32 -16.31
CA GLY A 50 -11.68 -8.89 -14.95
C GLY A 50 -13.01 -9.51 -14.50
N ILE A 51 -14.09 -9.34 -15.28
CA ILE A 51 -15.47 -9.72 -14.93
C ILE A 51 -15.91 -11.04 -15.61
N MET A 52 -15.13 -11.56 -16.57
CA MET A 52 -15.48 -12.79 -17.27
C MET A 52 -14.67 -13.99 -16.76
N GLY A 53 -15.31 -14.92 -16.03
CA GLY A 53 -14.75 -16.27 -15.92
C GLY A 53 -15.17 -17.19 -14.77
N GLY A 54 -16.20 -16.87 -13.99
CA GLY A 54 -16.82 -17.84 -13.07
C GLY A 54 -18.29 -18.04 -13.44
N ALA A 55 -18.82 -19.25 -13.29
CA ALA A 55 -20.21 -19.61 -13.60
C ALA A 55 -21.28 -18.76 -12.87
N ASP A 56 -20.86 -17.87 -11.95
CA ASP A 56 -21.69 -16.93 -11.21
C ASP A 56 -21.16 -15.49 -11.37
N GLY A 57 -21.56 -14.86 -12.47
CA GLY A 57 -21.18 -13.48 -12.83
C GLY A 57 -21.72 -12.42 -11.86
N ALA A 58 -22.86 -12.67 -11.22
CA ALA A 58 -23.45 -11.74 -10.27
C ALA A 58 -22.65 -11.72 -8.95
N THR A 59 -22.18 -12.89 -8.48
CA THR A 59 -21.35 -12.98 -7.28
C THR A 59 -19.98 -12.34 -7.46
N THR A 60 -19.40 -12.42 -8.66
CA THR A 60 -18.12 -11.76 -8.97
C THR A 60 -18.25 -10.24 -8.98
N ILE A 61 -19.31 -9.68 -9.58
CA ILE A 61 -19.60 -8.24 -9.53
C ILE A 61 -19.86 -7.78 -8.09
N PHE A 62 -20.62 -8.55 -7.30
CA PHE A 62 -20.85 -8.26 -5.89
C PHE A 62 -19.54 -8.21 -5.09
N LEU A 63 -18.64 -9.19 -5.29
CA LEU A 63 -17.33 -9.20 -4.60
C LEU A 63 -16.43 -8.01 -4.95
N THR A 64 -16.47 -7.57 -6.22
CA THR A 64 -15.65 -6.44 -6.69
C THR A 64 -16.23 -5.06 -6.35
N SER A 65 -17.56 -4.96 -6.16
CA SER A 65 -18.26 -3.71 -5.82
C SER A 65 -18.23 -3.38 -4.32
N VAL A 66 -17.88 -4.35 -3.47
CA VAL A 66 -17.57 -4.11 -2.06
C VAL A 66 -16.28 -3.29 -2.00
N SER A 67 -16.42 -1.98 -1.79
CA SER A 67 -15.33 -1.02 -1.56
C SER A 67 -14.26 -1.63 -0.67
N SER A 68 -13.13 -2.01 -1.27
CA SER A 68 -12.09 -2.75 -0.57
C SER A 68 -11.45 -1.85 0.51
N PRO A 69 -11.56 -2.20 1.81
CA PRO A 69 -10.98 -1.42 2.92
C PRO A 69 -9.45 -1.23 2.79
N ALA A 70 -8.83 -2.04 1.93
CA ALA A 70 -7.41 -2.01 1.61
C ALA A 70 -6.92 -0.60 1.19
N ASN A 71 -7.73 0.21 0.50
CA ASN A 71 -7.30 1.57 0.12
C ASN A 71 -7.06 2.47 1.33
N SER A 72 -7.99 2.46 2.29
CA SER A 72 -7.88 3.27 3.51
C SER A 72 -6.69 2.83 4.36
N ILE A 73 -6.43 1.52 4.45
CA ILE A 73 -5.32 0.95 5.22
C ILE A 73 -3.95 1.39 4.64
N ILE A 74 -3.82 1.43 3.31
CA ILE A 74 -2.59 1.88 2.64
C ILE A 74 -2.31 3.34 2.95
N ILE A 75 -3.34 4.21 2.86
CA ILE A 75 -3.20 5.64 3.14
C ILE A 75 -2.75 5.85 4.58
N ILE A 76 -3.35 5.15 5.54
CA ILE A 76 -2.98 5.24 6.95
C ILE A 76 -1.54 4.76 7.17
N CYS A 77 -1.14 3.61 6.61
CA CYS A 77 0.23 3.11 6.74
C CYS A 77 1.26 4.07 6.12
N ALA A 78 0.95 4.64 4.95
CA ALA A 78 1.82 5.61 4.29
C ALA A 78 2.00 6.88 5.13
N LEU A 79 0.92 7.41 5.72
CA LEU A 79 0.96 8.55 6.63
C LEU A 79 1.82 8.24 7.88
N PHE A 80 1.63 7.08 8.50
CA PHE A 80 2.43 6.65 9.66
C PHE A 80 3.91 6.50 9.32
N SER A 81 4.23 5.92 8.17
CA SER A 81 5.61 5.79 7.70
C SER A 81 6.25 7.16 7.49
N MET A 82 5.54 8.09 6.84
CA MET A 82 6.02 9.44 6.58
C MET A 82 6.23 10.25 7.87
N ALA A 83 5.30 10.15 8.82
CA ALA A 83 5.43 10.78 10.14
C ALA A 83 6.62 10.20 10.94
N GLY A 84 6.80 8.87 10.92
CA GLY A 84 7.91 8.19 11.57
C GLY A 84 9.28 8.59 10.99
N ILE A 85 9.38 8.66 9.66
CA ILE A 85 10.59 9.12 8.96
C ILE A 85 10.87 10.58 9.31
N ALA A 86 9.87 11.46 9.25
CA ALA A 86 10.04 12.87 9.61
C ALA A 86 10.55 13.02 11.05
N TYR A 87 9.93 12.34 12.01
CA TYR A 87 10.35 12.35 13.41
C TYR A 87 11.81 11.91 13.58
N LEU A 88 12.23 10.86 12.88
CA LEU A 88 13.62 10.36 12.94
C LEU A 88 14.61 11.35 12.31
N VAL A 89 14.25 11.99 11.20
CA VAL A 89 15.11 12.98 10.53
C VAL A 89 15.27 14.23 11.38
N PHE A 90 14.19 14.76 11.95
CA PHE A 90 14.25 15.94 12.82
C PHE A 90 15.02 15.66 14.10
N ASN A 91 14.78 14.54 14.80
CA ASN A 91 15.55 14.21 16.00
C ASN A 91 17.03 13.92 15.70
N ARG A 92 17.35 13.34 14.54
CA ARG A 92 18.74 13.15 14.11
C ARG A 92 19.45 14.48 13.82
N LYS A 93 18.72 15.50 13.33
CA LYS A 93 19.25 16.87 13.15
C LYS A 93 19.42 17.62 14.48
N VAL A 94 18.56 17.39 15.46
CA VAL A 94 18.62 18.05 16.79
C VAL A 94 19.75 17.50 17.67
N MET A 95 20.23 16.27 17.42
CA MET A 95 21.33 15.64 18.18
C MET A 95 22.70 15.74 17.48
N LYS A 96 22.80 16.47 16.37
CA LYS A 96 24.06 16.81 15.70
C LYS A 96 24.42 18.24 16.04
#